data_AF-A0A967LGP5-F1
#
_entry.id   AF-A0A967LGP5-F1
#
_cell.length_a   1.000
_cell.length_b   1.000
_cell.length_c   1.000
_cell.angle_alpha   90.00
_cell.angle_beta   90.00
_cell.angle_gamma   90.00
#
_symmetry.space_group_name_H-M   'P 1'
#
loop_
_entity.id
_entity.type
_entity.pdbx_description
1 polymer ?
#
loop_
_entity_poly.entity_id
_entity_poly.type
_entity_poly.pdbx_seq_one_letter_code
_entity_poly.pdbx_strand_id
1 'polypeptide(L)'
;QREAVEQIIRGGQHLLQLINEVLDIAKVDSGTIDLSMEEVSIGELINDCINLTDPLQKKYEVSIRFEDCGDIRIEADRTRMKQIMVNLLSNAMKYNREKGQVVIRCVAQDD
;
A
#
# COMPACT_ATOMS: atom_id res chain seq x y z
N GLN A 1 21.58 22.57 -6.76
CA GLN A 1 20.86 22.13 -7.99
C GLN A 1 20.13 20.80 -7.81
N ARG A 2 20.75 19.76 -7.24
CA ARG A 2 20.12 18.44 -7.03
C ARG A 2 18.84 18.48 -6.16
N GLU A 3 18.84 19.30 -5.10
CA GLU A 3 17.67 19.49 -4.23
C GLU A 3 16.46 20.12 -4.93
N ALA A 4 16.68 21.08 -5.86
CA ALA A 4 15.59 21.71 -6.59
C ALA A 4 14.92 20.72 -7.56
N VAL A 5 15.71 19.86 -8.20
CA VAL A 5 15.21 18.79 -9.07
C VAL A 5 14.42 17.76 -8.26
N GLU A 6 14.90 17.38 -7.08
CA GLU A 6 14.15 16.48 -6.19
C GLU A 6 12.84 17.08 -5.68
N GLN A 7 12.80 18.38 -5.39
CA GLN A 7 11.57 19.07 -5.00
C GLN A 7 10.55 19.09 -6.15
N ILE A 8 11.00 19.33 -7.38
CA ILE A 8 10.12 19.29 -8.57
C ILE A 8 9.58 17.87 -8.79
N ILE A 9 10.43 16.84 -8.67
CA ILE A 9 10.01 15.43 -8.82
C ILE A 9 8.98 15.06 -7.74
N ARG A 10 9.23 15.43 -6.47
CA ARG A 10 8.28 15.19 -5.37
C ARG A 10 6.94 15.91 -5.59
N GLY A 11 6.97 17.16 -6.05
CA GLY A 11 5.77 17.93 -6.38
C GLY A 11 4.97 17.29 -7.52
N GLY A 12 5.65 16.82 -8.58
CA GLY A 12 5.02 16.11 -9.70
C GLY A 12 4.40 14.77 -9.30
N GLN A 13 5.09 13.99 -8.47
CA GLN A 13 4.58 12.74 -7.91
C GLN A 13 3.35 12.97 -7.02
N HIS A 14 3.38 14.04 -6.20
CA HIS A 14 2.25 14.38 -5.34
C HIS A 14 1.03 14.84 -6.15
N LEU A 15 1.22 15.64 -7.19
CA LEU A 15 0.14 16.06 -8.07
C LEU A 15 -0.48 14.87 -8.83
N LEU A 16 0.35 13.96 -9.34
CA LEU A 16 -0.12 12.72 -9.98
C LEU A 16 -0.91 11.85 -9.01
N GLN A 17 -0.47 11.75 -7.76
CA GLN A 17 -1.20 11.02 -6.72
C GLN A 17 -2.58 11.66 -6.47
N LEU A 18 -2.65 13.00 -6.33
CA LEU A 18 -3.92 13.71 -6.13
C LEU A 18 -4.87 13.56 -7.33
N ILE A 19 -4.35 13.60 -8.55
CA ILE A 19 -5.14 13.36 -9.76
C ILE A 19 -5.71 11.94 -9.75
N ASN A 20 -4.89 10.94 -9.41
CA ASN A 20 -5.33 9.55 -9.33
C ASN A 20 -6.39 9.36 -8.23
N GLU A 21 -6.21 9.98 -7.05
CA GLU A 21 -7.19 9.93 -5.97
C GLU A 21 -8.53 10.55 -6.39
N VAL A 22 -8.52 11.71 -7.07
CA VAL A 22 -9.75 12.35 -7.57
C VAL A 22 -10.43 11.51 -8.66
N LEU A 23 -9.65 10.91 -9.58
CA LEU A 23 -10.20 10.04 -10.63
C LEU A 23 -10.75 8.74 -10.07
N ASP A 24 -10.09 8.16 -9.08
CA ASP A 24 -10.57 6.94 -8.41
C ASP A 24 -11.89 7.21 -7.67
N ILE A 25 -11.99 8.34 -6.94
CA ILE A 25 -13.23 8.76 -6.28
C ILE A 25 -14.36 8.98 -7.29
N ALA A 26 -14.10 9.68 -8.40
CA ALA A 26 -15.11 9.91 -9.44
C ALA A 26 -15.61 8.61 -10.09
N LYS A 27 -14.75 7.60 -10.22
CA LYS A 27 -15.14 6.27 -10.72
C LYS A 27 -15.97 5.48 -9.70
N VAL A 28 -15.64 5.57 -8.41
CA VAL A 28 -16.46 4.97 -7.33
C VAL A 28 -17.88 5.58 -7.37
N ASP A 29 -17.97 6.90 -7.38
CA ASP A 29 -19.25 7.63 -7.29
C ASP A 29 -20.14 7.46 -8.53
N SER A 30 -19.54 7.20 -9.70
CA SER A 30 -20.27 6.92 -10.93
C SER A 30 -20.63 5.44 -11.13
N GLY A 31 -20.18 4.54 -10.24
CA GLY A 31 -20.38 3.10 -10.35
C GLY A 31 -19.66 2.46 -11.54
N THR A 32 -18.67 3.14 -12.13
CA THR A 32 -17.92 2.69 -13.32
C THR A 32 -16.61 1.98 -12.98
N ILE A 33 -16.43 1.60 -11.72
CA ILE A 33 -15.29 0.77 -11.35
C ILE A 33 -15.54 -0.65 -11.81
N ASP A 34 -14.89 -1.01 -12.91
CA ASP A 34 -14.65 -2.40 -13.26
C ASP A 34 -13.53 -2.94 -12.33
N LEU A 35 -13.90 -3.93 -11.51
CA LEU A 35 -12.95 -4.70 -10.71
C LEU A 35 -12.46 -5.88 -11.56
N SER A 36 -11.14 -6.01 -11.68
CA SER A 36 -10.54 -7.20 -12.28
C SER A 36 -10.34 -8.25 -11.19
N MET A 37 -11.41 -8.98 -10.88
CA MET A 37 -11.38 -10.02 -9.85
C MET A 37 -10.50 -11.20 -10.29
N GLU A 38 -9.56 -11.60 -9.45
CA GLU A 38 -8.70 -12.78 -9.64
C GLU A 38 -8.41 -13.46 -8.31
N GLU A 39 -7.91 -14.69 -8.36
CA GLU A 39 -7.41 -15.39 -7.17
C GLU A 39 -6.07 -14.78 -6.75
N VAL A 40 -6.00 -14.26 -5.52
CA VAL A 40 -4.82 -13.57 -4.99
C VAL A 40 -4.29 -14.27 -3.75
N SER A 41 -3.02 -14.67 -3.78
CA SER A 41 -2.27 -15.06 -2.58
C SER A 41 -1.98 -13.84 -1.71
N ILE A 42 -2.54 -13.84 -0.49
CA ILE A 42 -2.37 -12.74 0.47
C ILE A 42 -0.90 -12.62 0.90
N GLY A 43 -0.23 -13.75 1.11
CA GLY A 43 1.18 -13.77 1.51
C GLY A 43 2.08 -13.12 0.46
N GLU A 44 1.88 -13.44 -0.81
CA GLU A 44 2.64 -12.83 -1.91
C GLU A 44 2.34 -11.34 -2.07
N LEU A 45 1.06 -10.95 -1.98
CA LEU A 45 0.67 -9.55 -2.09
C LEU A 45 1.28 -8.69 -0.98
N ILE A 46 1.26 -9.16 0.26
CA ILE A 46 1.83 -8.43 1.40
C ILE A 46 3.35 -8.30 1.24
N ASN A 47 4.04 -9.38 0.86
CA ASN A 47 5.49 -9.34 0.60
C ASN A 47 5.86 -8.33 -0.48
N ASP A 48 5.11 -8.27 -1.58
CA ASP A 48 5.28 -7.25 -2.62
C ASP A 48 5.15 -5.82 -2.03
N CYS A 49 4.15 -5.59 -1.17
CA CYS A 49 3.93 -4.28 -0.56
C CYS A 49 5.02 -3.90 0.44
N ILE A 50 5.55 -4.86 1.20
CA ILE A 50 6.70 -4.64 2.10
C ILE A 50 7.92 -4.24 1.28
N ASN A 51 8.22 -4.95 0.18
CA ASN A 51 9.34 -4.62 -0.70
C ASN A 51 9.22 -3.22 -1.32
N LEU A 52 8.00 -2.83 -1.75
CA LEU A 52 7.74 -1.49 -2.29
C LEU A 52 7.92 -0.38 -1.25
N THR A 53 7.77 -0.69 0.04
CA THR A 53 7.80 0.28 1.13
C THR A 53 9.09 0.24 1.98
N ASP A 54 10.07 -0.61 1.63
CA ASP A 54 11.41 -0.65 2.25
C ASP A 54 12.12 0.73 2.34
N PRO A 55 12.03 1.62 1.34
CA PRO A 55 12.61 2.96 1.47
C PRO A 55 11.95 3.79 2.60
N LEU A 56 10.64 3.63 2.81
CA LEU A 56 9.91 4.29 3.89
C LEU A 56 10.28 3.68 5.24
N GLN A 57 10.47 2.36 5.28
CA GLN A 57 10.92 1.64 6.47
C GLN A 57 12.22 2.22 7.02
N LYS A 58 13.20 2.42 6.13
CA LYS A 58 14.50 3.03 6.45
C LYS A 58 14.37 4.50 6.81
N LYS A 59 13.52 5.25 6.10
CA LYS A 59 13.31 6.69 6.34
C LYS A 59 12.71 6.98 7.71
N TYR A 60 11.73 6.18 8.15
CA TYR A 60 11.02 6.38 9.41
C TYR A 60 11.59 5.55 10.56
N GLU A 61 12.62 4.73 10.31
CA GLU A 61 13.24 3.82 11.28
C GLU A 61 12.22 2.92 11.99
N VAL A 62 11.28 2.35 11.23
CA VAL A 62 10.22 1.48 11.74
C VAL A 62 10.48 0.04 11.30
N SER A 63 10.32 -0.95 12.17
CA SER A 63 10.40 -2.36 11.78
C SER A 63 9.05 -2.88 11.27
N ILE A 64 9.06 -3.79 10.29
CA ILE A 64 7.86 -4.53 9.89
C ILE A 64 8.03 -5.97 10.38
N ARG A 65 7.02 -6.46 11.11
CA ARG A 65 6.87 -7.86 11.47
C ARG A 65 5.68 -8.42 10.71
N PHE A 66 5.97 -9.23 9.71
CA PHE A 66 4.96 -9.98 8.99
C PHE A 66 4.84 -11.38 9.59
N GLU A 67 3.68 -11.71 10.13
CA GLU A 67 3.37 -13.06 10.57
C GLU A 67 2.86 -13.87 9.39
N ASP A 68 3.40 -15.09 9.23
CA ASP A 68 3.06 -15.96 8.10
C ASP A 68 1.54 -16.13 7.99
N CYS A 69 1.02 -15.86 6.79
CA CYS A 69 -0.39 -15.97 6.48
C CYS A 69 -0.76 -17.35 5.93
N GLY A 70 0.20 -18.27 5.79
CA GLY A 70 -0.03 -19.55 5.11
C GLY A 70 -0.45 -19.35 3.65
N ASP A 71 -1.18 -20.33 3.10
CA ASP A 71 -1.72 -20.27 1.72
C ASP A 71 -3.13 -19.67 1.68
N ILE A 72 -3.34 -18.55 2.37
CA ILE A 72 -4.61 -17.81 2.27
C ILE A 72 -4.71 -17.16 0.90
N ARG A 73 -5.76 -17.55 0.17
CA ARG A 73 -6.13 -16.97 -1.13
C ARG A 73 -7.53 -16.39 -1.06
N ILE A 74 -7.73 -15.27 -1.74
CA ILE A 74 -9.03 -14.59 -1.83
C ILE A 74 -9.32 -14.19 -3.28
N GLU A 75 -10.60 -14.02 -3.61
CA GLU A 75 -11.04 -13.44 -4.88
C GLU A 75 -11.09 -11.91 -4.74
N ALA A 76 -10.21 -11.19 -5.43
CA ALA A 76 -10.14 -9.74 -5.34
C ALA A 76 -9.33 -9.11 -6.49
N ASP A 77 -9.43 -7.79 -6.65
CA ASP A 77 -8.58 -7.03 -7.57
C ASP A 77 -7.20 -6.79 -6.96
N ARG A 78 -6.19 -7.49 -7.47
CA ARG A 78 -4.81 -7.45 -6.95
C ARG A 78 -4.19 -6.06 -7.00
N THR A 79 -4.47 -5.29 -8.05
CA THR A 79 -3.87 -3.95 -8.24
C THR A 79 -4.41 -3.00 -7.20
N ARG A 80 -5.72 -3.00 -7.00
CA ARG A 80 -6.38 -2.15 -6.00
C ARG A 80 -5.99 -2.57 -4.59
N MET A 81 -5.93 -3.86 -4.29
CA MET A 81 -5.47 -4.33 -2.98
C MET A 81 -4.04 -3.92 -2.69
N LYS A 82 -3.13 -4.02 -3.67
CA LYS A 82 -1.75 -3.54 -3.51
C LYS A 82 -1.70 -2.04 -3.21
N GLN A 83 -2.52 -1.23 -3.90
CA GLN A 83 -2.60 0.21 -3.65
C GLN A 83 -3.10 0.51 -2.22
N ILE A 84 -4.16 -0.17 -1.77
CA ILE A 84 -4.68 -0.06 -0.40
C ILE A 84 -3.58 -0.41 0.60
N MET A 85 -2.94 -1.57 0.44
CA MET A 85 -1.90 -2.04 1.36
C MET A 85 -0.69 -1.11 1.42
N VAL A 86 -0.19 -0.62 0.29
CA VAL A 86 0.91 0.37 0.26
C VAL A 86 0.52 1.66 0.97
N ASN A 87 -0.72 2.15 0.77
CA ASN A 87 -1.21 3.34 1.45
C ASN A 87 -1.22 3.13 2.98
N LEU A 88 -1.80 2.02 3.44
CA LEU A 88 -1.86 1.68 4.86
C LEU A 88 -0.46 1.52 5.48
N LEU A 89 0.45 0.80 4.83
CA LEU A 89 1.83 0.62 5.31
C LEU A 89 2.59 1.96 5.36
N SER A 90 2.44 2.79 4.34
CA SER A 90 3.06 4.12 4.31
C SER A 90 2.58 4.99 5.46
N ASN A 91 1.28 4.96 5.75
CA ASN A 91 0.68 5.68 6.88
C ASN A 91 1.15 5.11 8.21
N ALA A 92 1.18 3.78 8.34
CA ALA A 92 1.61 3.09 9.55
C ALA A 92 3.08 3.38 9.91
N MET A 93 3.93 3.68 8.92
CA MET A 93 5.31 4.12 9.13
C MET A 93 5.41 5.63 9.38
N LYS A 94 4.72 6.45 8.57
CA LYS A 94 4.75 7.92 8.66
C LYS A 94 4.27 8.45 10.01
N TYR A 95 3.25 7.81 10.58
CA TYR A 95 2.63 8.21 11.83
C TYR A 95 3.05 7.31 13.01
N ASN A 96 4.09 6.49 12.83
CA ASN A 96 4.64 5.69 13.92
C ASN A 96 5.51 6.54 14.85
N ARG A 97 5.95 5.92 15.94
CA ARG A 97 7.04 6.42 16.79
C ARG A 97 8.39 5.98 16.24
N GLU A 98 9.43 6.74 16.55
CA GLU A 98 10.83 6.39 16.26
C GLU A 98 11.14 4.98 16.80
N LYS A 99 11.82 4.14 16.00
CA LYS A 99 12.15 2.75 16.34
C LYS A 99 10.93 1.88 16.67
N GLY A 100 9.77 2.24 16.11
CA GLY A 100 8.51 1.54 16.26
C GLY A 100 8.44 0.24 15.46
N GLN A 101 7.24 -0.36 15.46
CA GLN A 101 6.96 -1.58 14.71
C GLN A 101 5.56 -1.51 14.09
N VAL A 102 5.43 -2.03 12.87
CA VAL A 102 4.17 -2.37 12.22
C VAL A 102 4.07 -3.89 12.21
N VAL A 103 2.92 -4.42 12.67
CA VAL A 103 2.66 -5.86 12.70
C VAL A 103 1.53 -6.19 11.73
N ILE A 104 1.77 -7.16 10.86
CA ILE A 104 0.79 -7.62 9.87
C ILE A 104 0.45 -9.07 10.20
N ARG A 105 -0.85 -9.37 10.33
CA ARG A 105 -1.38 -10.70 10.63
C ARG A 105 -2.57 -10.99 9.73
N CYS A 106 -2.68 -12.23 9.28
CA CYS A 106 -3.85 -12.71 8.57
C CYS A 106 -4.65 -13.65 9.46
N VAL A 107 -5.97 -13.49 9.45
CA VAL A 107 -6.90 -14.38 10.13
C VAL A 107 -8.00 -14.69 9.12
N ALA A 108 -8.14 -15.97 8.76
CA ALA A 108 -9.35 -16.43 8.10
C ALA A 108 -10.47 -16.45 9.14
N GLN A 109 -11.55 -15.75 8.86
CA GLN A 109 -12.73 -15.78 9.70
C GLN A 109 -13.77 -16.64 8.98
N ASP A 110 -14.09 -17.80 9.57
CA ASP A 110 -15.24 -18.58 9.14
C ASP A 110 -16.51 -17.86 9.63
N ASP A 111 -17.51 -17.74 8.75
CA ASP A 111 -18.87 -17.26 9.09
C ASP A 111 -19.64 -18.27 9.96
#